data_AF-A0A962JJL0-F1
#
_entry.id   AF-A0A962JJL0-F1
#
_cell.length_a   1.000
_cell.length_b   1.000
_cell.length_c   1.000
_cell.angle_alpha   90.00
_cell.angle_beta   90.00
_cell.angle_gamma   90.00
#
_symmetry.space_group_name_H-M   'P 1'
#
loop_
_entity.id
_entity.type
_entity.pdbx_description
1 polymer ?
#
loop_
_entity_poly.entity_id
_entity_poly.type
_entity_poly.pdbx_seq_one_letter_code
_entity_poly.pdbx_strand_id
1 'polypeptide(L)'
;DFKARHGLDNLSLLELFAWDEATYLHKTEGSPIRRIGYEGFMRNIAIGLGNAPFDEQIVQALHHKKQNMSILVQEHIDWAINRQKSVL
;
A
#
# COMPACT_ATOMS: atom_id res chain seq x y z
N ASP A 1 -18.61 9.98 -11.90
CA ASP A 1 -18.55 8.50 -11.94
C ASP A 1 -17.13 8.08 -12.30
N PHE A 2 -16.36 7.57 -11.34
CA PHE A 2 -14.99 7.12 -11.57
C PHE A 2 -15.04 5.63 -11.88
N LYS A 3 -15.19 5.28 -13.17
CA LYS A 3 -14.97 3.91 -13.61
C LYS A 3 -13.48 3.66 -13.60
N ALA A 4 -13.01 2.96 -12.61
CA ALA A 4 -11.64 2.51 -12.61
C ALA A 4 -11.43 1.56 -13.79
N ARG A 5 -10.51 1.98 -14.65
CA ARG A 5 -9.95 1.13 -15.70
C ARG A 5 -8.76 0.45 -15.04
N HIS A 6 -8.47 -0.79 -15.44
CA HIS A 6 -7.32 -1.60 -15.00
C HIS A 6 -7.53 -2.60 -13.85
N GLY A 7 -8.76 -2.84 -13.37
CA GLY A 7 -9.05 -3.98 -12.48
C GLY A 7 -8.41 -3.92 -11.08
N LEU A 8 -7.86 -2.77 -10.71
CA LEU A 8 -7.32 -2.50 -9.37
C LEU A 8 -8.41 -2.60 -8.29
N ASP A 9 -9.66 -2.38 -8.67
CA ASP A 9 -10.84 -2.39 -7.80
C ASP A 9 -11.20 -3.78 -7.29
N ASN A 10 -10.70 -4.81 -7.99
CA ASN A 10 -10.90 -6.21 -7.62
C ASN A 10 -9.79 -6.73 -6.68
N LEU A 11 -8.74 -5.93 -6.44
CA LEU A 11 -7.62 -6.31 -5.58
C LEU A 11 -7.80 -5.68 -4.20
N SER A 12 -7.53 -6.48 -3.17
CA SER A 12 -7.41 -5.99 -1.80
C SER A 12 -6.19 -5.08 -1.64
N LEU A 13 -6.21 -4.23 -0.62
CA LEU A 13 -5.04 -3.41 -0.29
C LEU A 13 -3.82 -4.26 0.05
N LEU A 14 -4.00 -5.45 0.64
CA LEU A 14 -2.91 -6.40 0.90
C LEU A 14 -2.25 -6.90 -0.39
N GLU A 15 -3.05 -7.26 -1.40
CA GLU A 15 -2.52 -7.68 -2.71
C GLU A 15 -1.77 -6.56 -3.40
N LEU A 16 -2.30 -5.34 -3.39
CA LEU A 16 -1.61 -4.18 -3.94
C LEU A 16 -0.33 -3.87 -3.19
N PHE A 17 -0.33 -3.99 -1.85
CA PHE A 17 0.84 -3.75 -1.02
C PHE A 17 1.94 -4.81 -1.21
N ALA A 18 1.59 -6.01 -1.69
CA ALA A 18 2.55 -7.06 -2.00
C ALA A 18 3.38 -6.76 -3.27
N TRP A 19 2.93 -5.88 -4.16
CA TRP A 19 3.62 -5.58 -5.41
C TRP A 19 5.02 -5.02 -5.19
N ASP A 20 5.99 -5.48 -5.96
CA ASP A 20 7.28 -4.82 -6.09
C ASP A 20 7.22 -3.66 -7.12
N GLU A 21 8.31 -2.92 -7.25
CA GLU A 21 8.38 -1.78 -8.16
C GLU A 21 8.20 -2.22 -9.62
N ALA A 22 8.77 -3.37 -10.01
CA ALA A 22 8.64 -3.91 -11.37
C ALA A 22 7.16 -4.22 -11.71
N THR A 23 6.45 -4.88 -10.79
CA THR A 23 5.02 -5.17 -10.93
C THR A 23 4.21 -3.88 -11.02
N TYR A 24 4.48 -2.90 -10.15
CA TYR A 24 3.83 -1.60 -10.22
C TYR A 24 4.03 -0.91 -11.57
N LEU A 25 5.28 -0.84 -12.07
CA LEU A 25 5.60 -0.20 -13.34
C LEU A 25 4.89 -0.86 -14.52
N HIS A 26 4.84 -2.20 -14.53
CA HIS A 26 4.15 -2.97 -15.55
C HIS A 26 2.63 -2.82 -15.48
N LYS A 27 2.03 -3.01 -14.30
CA LYS A 27 0.57 -2.98 -14.12
C LYS A 27 -0.03 -1.59 -14.23
N THR A 28 0.76 -0.54 -14.03
CA THR A 28 0.32 0.86 -14.13
C THR A 28 0.77 1.56 -15.43
N GLU A 29 1.35 0.83 -16.39
CA GLU A 29 1.70 1.39 -17.69
C GLU A 29 0.49 2.03 -18.39
N GLY A 30 0.67 3.25 -18.88
CA GLY A 30 -0.40 4.05 -19.49
C GLY A 30 -1.46 4.59 -18.51
N SER A 31 -1.38 4.27 -17.21
CA SER A 31 -2.33 4.74 -16.19
C SER A 31 -1.88 6.06 -15.55
N PRO A 32 -2.80 7.00 -15.26
CA PRO A 32 -2.51 8.21 -14.47
C PRO A 32 -1.89 7.94 -13.10
N ILE A 33 -2.12 6.75 -12.52
CA ILE A 33 -1.53 6.34 -11.24
C ILE A 33 -0.01 6.32 -11.34
N ARG A 34 0.58 5.96 -12.48
CA ARG A 34 2.04 5.86 -12.62
C ARG A 34 2.79 7.15 -12.25
N ARG A 35 2.12 8.32 -12.35
CA ARG A 35 2.65 9.65 -12.00
C ARG A 35 3.04 9.81 -10.53
N ILE A 36 2.42 9.08 -9.59
CA ILE A 36 2.76 9.21 -8.16
C ILE A 36 4.01 8.40 -7.77
N GLY A 37 4.51 7.55 -8.67
CA GLY A 37 5.64 6.67 -8.41
C GLY A 37 5.33 5.52 -7.44
N TYR A 38 6.19 4.51 -7.42
CA TYR A 38 6.02 3.31 -6.60
C TYR A 38 5.99 3.64 -5.10
N GLU A 39 6.89 4.51 -4.64
CA GLU A 39 6.94 4.92 -3.23
C GLU A 39 5.67 5.66 -2.79
N GLY A 40 5.18 6.58 -3.61
CA GLY A 40 3.93 7.30 -3.34
C GLY A 40 2.72 6.34 -3.30
N PHE A 41 2.72 5.34 -4.18
CA PHE A 41 1.71 4.29 -4.20
C PHE A 41 1.74 3.42 -2.94
N MET A 42 2.92 2.92 -2.54
CA MET A 42 3.11 2.14 -1.31
C MET A 42 2.74 2.93 -0.06
N ARG A 43 3.13 4.22 0.02
CA ARG A 43 2.75 5.12 1.11
C ARG A 43 1.24 5.23 1.24
N ASN A 44 0.54 5.47 0.12
CA ASN A 44 -0.92 5.62 0.14
C ASN A 44 -1.63 4.33 0.55
N ILE A 45 -1.13 3.16 0.12
CA ILE A 45 -1.67 1.86 0.54
C ILE A 45 -1.41 1.61 2.02
N ALA A 46 -0.19 1.89 2.52
CA ALA A 46 0.11 1.78 3.95
C ALA A 46 -0.84 2.62 4.81
N ILE A 47 -1.15 3.85 4.38
CA ILE A 47 -2.16 4.69 5.05
C ILE A 47 -3.54 4.04 5.04
N GLY A 48 -3.98 3.51 3.89
CA GLY A 48 -5.25 2.79 3.76
C GLY A 48 -5.34 1.57 4.67
N LEU A 49 -4.29 0.77 4.72
CA LEU A 49 -4.15 -0.38 5.62
C LEU A 49 -4.17 0.04 7.09
N GLY A 50 -3.50 1.14 7.46
CA GLY A 50 -3.54 1.69 8.81
C GLY A 50 -4.95 2.11 9.26
N ASN A 51 -5.79 2.58 8.33
CA ASN A 51 -7.16 3.03 8.61
C ASN A 51 -8.20 1.89 8.67
N ALA A 52 -7.85 0.68 8.26
CA ALA A 52 -8.74 -0.48 8.35
C ALA A 52 -8.96 -0.91 9.82
N PRO A 53 -10.01 -1.70 10.13
CA PRO A 53 -10.12 -2.41 11.40
C PRO A 53 -8.87 -3.25 11.68
N PHE A 54 -8.66 -3.59 12.97
CA PHE A 54 -7.53 -4.42 13.35
C PHE A 54 -7.52 -5.75 12.60
N ASP A 55 -6.40 -6.06 11.96
CA ASP A 55 -6.11 -7.33 11.32
C ASP A 55 -4.62 -7.67 11.46
N GLU A 56 -4.33 -8.83 12.05
CA GLU A 56 -2.96 -9.30 12.25
C GLU A 56 -2.21 -9.47 10.92
N GLN A 57 -2.90 -9.85 9.84
CA GLN A 57 -2.30 -9.99 8.51
C GLN A 57 -1.82 -8.65 7.98
N ILE A 58 -2.55 -7.56 8.25
CA ILE A 58 -2.14 -6.20 7.88
C ILE A 58 -0.86 -5.82 8.62
N VAL A 59 -0.81 -6.06 9.93
CA VAL A 59 0.38 -5.76 10.74
C VAL A 59 1.61 -6.53 10.25
N GLN A 60 1.46 -7.82 9.94
CA GLN A 60 2.54 -8.65 9.41
C GLN A 60 3.03 -8.16 8.03
N ALA A 61 2.11 -7.84 7.12
CA ALA A 61 2.45 -7.33 5.79
C ALA A 61 3.20 -5.99 5.87
N LEU A 62 2.75 -5.07 6.75
CA LEU A 62 3.42 -3.80 7.02
C LEU A 62 4.85 -4.01 7.54
N HIS A 63 5.03 -4.89 8.53
CA HIS A 63 6.36 -5.21 9.05
C HIS A 63 7.30 -5.79 7.98
N HIS A 64 6.81 -6.74 7.17
CA HIS A 64 7.61 -7.36 6.12
C HIS A 64 8.04 -6.35 5.05
N LYS A 65 7.11 -5.49 4.60
CA LYS A 65 7.39 -4.53 3.54
C LYS A 65 8.39 -3.46 3.98
N LYS A 66 8.33 -3.02 5.23
CA LYS A 66 9.14 -1.92 5.79
C LYS A 66 10.62 -2.02 5.43
N GLN A 67 11.19 -3.22 5.52
CA GLN A 67 12.63 -3.46 5.39
C GLN A 67 13.19 -3.06 4.01
N ASN A 68 12.35 -3.07 2.98
CA ASN A 68 12.76 -2.84 1.60
C ASN A 68 12.36 -1.46 1.06
N MET A 69 11.78 -0.59 1.89
CA MET A 69 11.27 0.72 1.48
C MET A 69 12.21 1.86 1.92
N SER A 70 12.11 3.02 1.27
CA SER A 70 12.84 4.22 1.72
C SER A 70 12.36 4.71 3.08
N ILE A 71 13.21 5.49 3.75
CA ILE A 71 12.95 6.06 5.08
C ILE A 71 11.58 6.76 5.13
N LEU A 72 11.26 7.57 4.12
CA LEU A 72 9.99 8.28 4.04
C LEU A 72 8.79 7.33 4.06
N VAL A 73 8.85 6.21 3.32
CA VAL A 73 7.76 5.22 3.29
C VAL A 73 7.74 4.42 4.59
N GLN A 74 8.90 4.11 5.17
CA GLN A 74 9.00 3.41 6.47
C GLN A 74 8.29 4.18 7.59
N GLU A 75 8.40 5.51 7.65
CA GLU A 75 7.69 6.35 8.63
C GLU A 75 6.16 6.16 8.55
N HIS A 76 5.62 6.07 7.34
CA HIS A 76 4.18 5.87 7.13
C HIS A 76 3.75 4.43 7.45
N ILE A 77 4.62 3.45 7.20
CA ILE A 77 4.40 2.06 7.60
C ILE A 77 4.36 1.94 9.13
N ASP A 78 5.28 2.61 9.84
CA ASP A 78 5.28 2.62 11.31
C ASP A 78 4.01 3.27 11.87
N TRP A 79 3.59 4.39 11.29
CA TRP A 79 2.30 5.00 11.63
C TRP A 79 1.14 4.02 11.43
N ALA A 80 1.10 3.30 10.30
CA ALA A 80 0.04 2.35 9.99
C ALA A 80 0.01 1.17 10.97
N ILE A 81 1.17 0.64 11.36
CA ILE A 81 1.30 -0.43 12.37
C ILE A 81 0.76 0.05 13.73
N ASN A 82 1.14 1.26 14.15
CA ASN A 82 0.66 1.83 15.41
C ASN A 82 -0.86 2.06 15.37
N ARG A 83 -1.38 2.56 14.24
CA ARG A 83 -2.81 2.79 14.06
C ARG A 83 -3.60 1.49 14.16
N GLN A 84 -3.18 0.44 13.45
CA GLN A 84 -3.78 -0.90 13.51
C GLN A 84 -3.87 -1.42 14.96
N LYS A 85 -2.78 -1.28 15.73
CA LYS A 85 -2.73 -1.77 17.13
C LYS A 85 -3.49 -0.89 18.13
N SER A 86 -3.77 0.38 17.78
CA SER A 86 -4.47 1.33 18.66
C SER A 86 -6.00 1.23 18.64
N VAL A 87 -6.57 0.45 17.71
CA VAL A 87 -8.04 0.35 17.49
C VAL A 87 -8.65 -0.82 18.30
N LEU A 88 -7.95 -1.32 19.32
CA LEU A 88 -8.51 -2.23 20.32
C LEU A 88 -9.38 -1.47 21.33
#